data_AF-A0A821MBE7-F1
#
_entry.id   AF-A0A821MBE7-F1
#
_cell.length_a   1.000
_cell.length_b   1.000
_cell.length_c   1.000
_cell.angle_alpha   90.00
_cell.angle_beta   90.00
_cell.angle_gamma   90.00
#
_symmetry.space_group_name_H-M   'P 1'
#
loop_
_entity.id
_entity.type
_entity.pdbx_description
1 polymer ?
#
loop_
_entity_poly.entity_id
_entity_poly.type
_entity_poly.pdbx_seq_one_letter_code
_entity_poly.pdbx_strand_id
1 'polypeptide(L)'
;LFDTAVRKLPKVKGIIWRAVAGNVTSGYATNKTVTWWTVSFCSTSADVVKAFLKPDQEATLFMIEAVAGRNLAGYTMYPDE
;
A
#
# COMPACT_ATOMS: atom_id res chain seq x y z
N LEU A 1 20.22 4.12 -1.02
CA LEU A 1 19.73 5.07 -2.05
C LEU A 1 18.22 5.30 -1.95
N PHE A 2 17.39 4.26 -2.10
CA PHE A 2 15.92 4.40 -2.02
C PHE A 2 15.41 4.99 -0.70
N ASP A 3 15.84 4.46 0.45
CA ASP A 3 15.45 4.98 1.77
C ASP A 3 15.74 6.49 1.93
N THR A 4 16.92 6.93 1.48
CA THR A 4 17.32 8.34 1.51
C THR A 4 16.42 9.23 0.65
N ALA A 5 15.98 8.75 -0.52
CA ALA A 5 15.08 9.49 -1.39
C ALA A 5 13.68 9.61 -0.76
N VAL A 6 13.14 8.50 -0.27
CA VAL A 6 11.81 8.44 0.35
C VAL A 6 11.71 9.36 1.59
N ARG A 7 12.78 9.51 2.36
CA ARG A 7 12.85 10.43 3.50
C ARG A 7 12.70 11.91 3.12
N LYS A 8 13.09 12.29 1.90
CA LYS A 8 13.02 13.67 1.40
C LYS A 8 11.64 14.03 0.84
N LEU A 9 10.78 13.04 0.59
CA LEU A 9 9.44 13.27 0.03
C LEU A 9 8.47 13.79 1.08
N PRO A 10 7.49 14.64 0.68
CA PRO A 10 6.47 15.13 1.58
C PRO A 10 5.67 13.97 2.19
N LYS A 11 5.25 14.16 3.44
CA LYS A 11 4.37 13.21 4.13
C LYS A 11 2.95 13.38 3.60
N VAL A 12 2.28 12.26 3.35
CA VAL A 12 0.86 12.21 3.02
C VAL A 12 0.10 11.53 4.14
N LYS A 13 -1.09 12.07 4.41
CA LYS A 13 -2.08 11.52 5.32
C LYS A 13 -3.36 11.20 4.55
N GLY A 14 -4.10 10.20 5.02
CA GLY A 14 -5.38 9.81 4.44
C GLY A 14 -5.48 8.31 4.22
N ILE A 15 -6.59 7.89 3.61
CA ILE A 15 -6.82 6.47 3.32
C ILE A 15 -6.01 6.07 2.10
N ILE A 16 -5.25 5.00 2.25
CA ILE A 16 -4.55 4.31 1.17
C ILE A 16 -4.96 2.84 1.15
N TRP A 17 -4.91 2.26 -0.04
CA TRP A 17 -5.32 0.91 -0.32
C TRP A 17 -4.10 0.08 -0.68
N ARG A 18 -4.12 -1.19 -0.25
CA ARG A 18 -3.14 -2.20 -0.63
C ARG A 18 -3.86 -3.51 -0.88
N ALA A 19 -3.55 -4.15 -2.00
CA ALA A 19 -4.05 -5.48 -2.31
C ALA A 19 -2.92 -6.50 -2.24
N VAL A 20 -3.23 -7.71 -1.76
CA VAL A 20 -2.31 -8.85 -1.72
C VAL A 20 -3.04 -10.07 -2.28
N ALA A 21 -2.38 -10.81 -3.17
CA ALA A 21 -2.90 -12.09 -3.65
C ALA A 21 -2.87 -13.14 -2.52
N GLY A 22 -3.95 -13.88 -2.37
CA GLY A 22 -4.20 -14.82 -1.29
C GLY A 22 -4.92 -14.21 -0.09
N ASN A 23 -5.49 -15.09 0.74
CA ASN A 23 -6.09 -14.72 2.01
C ASN A 23 -5.06 -14.78 3.14
N VAL A 24 -4.72 -13.61 3.67
CA VAL A 24 -3.74 -13.45 4.75
C VAL A 24 -4.38 -13.01 6.06
N THR A 25 -5.72 -13.01 6.13
CA THR A 25 -6.47 -12.44 7.26
C THR A 25 -6.17 -13.11 8.60
N SER A 26 -5.79 -14.39 8.60
CA SER A 26 -5.37 -15.13 9.80
C SER A 26 -4.16 -14.53 10.51
N GLY A 27 -3.33 -13.76 9.80
CA GLY A 27 -2.18 -13.05 10.37
C GLY A 27 -2.50 -11.69 11.00
N TYR A 28 -3.74 -11.19 10.89
CA TYR A 28 -4.12 -9.85 11.33
C TYR A 28 -5.18 -9.93 12.43
N ALA A 29 -4.72 -9.96 13.68
CA ALA A 29 -5.60 -9.85 14.83
C ALA A 29 -5.88 -8.38 15.19
N THR A 30 -7.11 -8.11 15.63
CA THR A 30 -7.53 -6.77 16.10
C THR A 30 -6.63 -6.29 17.24
N ASN A 31 -6.31 -4.99 17.26
CA ASN A 31 -5.46 -4.33 18.26
C ASN A 31 -4.04 -4.90 18.36
N LYS A 32 -3.52 -5.53 17.30
CA LYS A 32 -2.12 -5.92 17.21
C LYS A 32 -1.35 -5.01 16.26
N THR A 33 -0.13 -4.66 16.67
CA THR A 33 0.83 -3.99 15.80
C THR A 33 1.40 -5.00 14.82
N VAL A 34 1.23 -4.73 13.54
CA VAL A 34 1.82 -5.52 12.46
C VAL A 34 2.94 -4.70 11.83
N THR A 35 4.10 -5.35 11.61
CA THR A 35 5.22 -4.73 10.90
C THR A 35 5.38 -5.40 9.55
N TRP A 36 5.26 -4.63 8.47
CA TRP A 36 5.67 -5.06 7.14
C TRP A 36 7.14 -4.70 6.96
N TRP A 37 8.02 -5.70 7.06
CA TRP A 37 9.48 -5.52 6.99
C TRP A 37 9.96 -4.99 5.64
N THR A 38 9.15 -5.12 4.60
CA THR A 38 9.43 -4.64 3.25
C THR A 38 8.63 -3.38 2.92
N VAL A 39 9.16 -2.61 1.97
CA VAL A 39 8.45 -1.46 1.39
C VAL A 39 7.12 -1.94 0.82
N SER A 40 6.04 -1.30 1.26
CA SER A 40 4.69 -1.63 0.82
C SER A 40 4.22 -0.58 -0.18
N PHE A 41 3.92 -1.03 -1.40
CA PHE A 41 3.24 -0.21 -2.40
C PHE A 41 1.74 -0.15 -2.10
N CYS A 42 1.19 1.05 -2.24
CA CYS A 42 -0.20 1.40 -1.95
C CYS A 42 -0.66 2.47 -2.95
N SER A 43 -1.96 2.54 -3.20
CA SER A 43 -2.59 3.60 -4.00
C SER A 43 -3.64 4.33 -3.18
N THR A 44 -3.99 5.55 -3.55
CA THR A 44 -5.20 6.22 -3.03
C THR A 44 -6.50 5.64 -3.61
N SER A 45 -6.41 4.83 -4.67
CA SER A 45 -7.56 4.18 -5.32
C SER A 45 -7.61 2.69 -5.03
N ALA A 46 -8.78 2.21 -4.56
CA ALA A 46 -9.03 0.79 -4.39
C ALA A 46 -9.05 0.04 -5.73
N ASP A 47 -9.49 0.70 -6.81
CA ASP A 47 -9.60 0.06 -8.12
C ASP A 47 -8.25 -0.11 -8.79
N VAL A 48 -7.33 0.84 -8.57
CA VAL A 48 -5.93 0.70 -9.00
C VAL A 48 -5.30 -0.53 -8.36
N VAL A 49 -5.39 -0.70 -7.03
CA VAL A 49 -4.78 -1.87 -6.39
C VAL A 49 -5.43 -3.19 -6.79
N LYS A 50 -6.73 -3.19 -7.10
CA LYS A 50 -7.44 -4.37 -7.60
C LYS A 50 -7.03 -4.73 -9.02
N ALA A 51 -6.63 -3.76 -9.86
CA ALA A 51 -6.17 -4.05 -11.23
C ALA A 51 -4.89 -4.91 -11.25
N PHE A 52 -4.11 -4.93 -10.18
CA PHE A 52 -2.97 -5.83 -10.01
C PHE A 52 -3.35 -7.25 -9.58
N LEU A 53 -4.64 -7.49 -9.32
CA LEU A 53 -5.15 -8.82 -8.97
C LEU A 53 -5.69 -9.54 -10.21
N LYS A 54 -5.58 -10.86 -10.21
CA LYS A 54 -6.23 -11.71 -11.21
C LYS A 54 -7.75 -11.79 -10.93
N PRO A 55 -8.61 -11.84 -11.96
CA PRO A 55 -10.08 -11.84 -11.80
C PRO A 55 -10.66 -12.93 -10.88
N ASP A 56 -10.00 -14.09 -10.81
CA ASP A 56 -10.49 -15.28 -10.09
C ASP A 56 -9.52 -15.76 -9.00
N GLN A 57 -8.65 -14.89 -8.49
CA GLN A 57 -7.79 -15.24 -7.35
C GLN A 57 -8.38 -14.75 -6.04
N GLU A 58 -8.27 -15.57 -5.00
CA GLU A 58 -8.50 -15.09 -3.64
C GLU A 58 -7.50 -13.98 -3.34
N ALA A 59 -7.94 -12.92 -2.66
CA ALA A 59 -7.12 -11.77 -2.36
C ALA A 59 -7.57 -11.09 -1.06
N THR A 60 -6.64 -10.38 -0.44
CA THR A 60 -6.89 -9.56 0.75
C THR A 60 -6.70 -8.09 0.40
N LEU A 61 -7.72 -7.27 0.69
CA LEU A 61 -7.67 -5.82 0.52
C LEU A 61 -7.50 -5.15 1.89
N PHE A 62 -6.48 -4.31 2.00
CA PHE A 62 -6.20 -3.50 3.18
C PHE A 62 -6.63 -2.05 2.92
N MET A 63 -7.46 -1.53 3.82
CA MET A 63 -7.70 -0.10 3.96
C MET A 63 -6.85 0.41 5.11
N ILE A 64 -5.95 1.35 4.83
CA ILE A 64 -4.95 1.82 5.79
C ILE A 64 -5.10 3.34 5.94
N GLU A 65 -5.27 3.81 7.17
CA GLU A 65 -5.14 5.23 7.47
C GLU A 65 -3.66 5.59 7.60
N ALA A 66 -3.12 6.27 6.59
CA ALA A 66 -1.74 6.71 6.58
C ALA A 66 -1.56 7.95 7.48
N VAL A 67 -0.61 7.87 8.41
CA VAL A 67 -0.20 9.03 9.24
C VAL A 67 1.08 9.69 8.71
N ALA A 68 1.92 8.90 8.04
CA ALA A 68 3.23 9.34 7.52
C ALA A 68 3.61 8.64 6.20
N GLY A 69 2.63 8.44 5.31
CA GLY A 69 2.87 7.90 3.97
C GLY A 69 3.77 8.81 3.13
N ARG A 70 4.35 8.29 2.05
CA ARG A 70 5.24 9.04 1.14
C ARG A 70 4.69 8.93 -0.27
N ASN A 71 4.35 10.07 -0.85
CA ASN A 71 3.84 10.09 -2.21
C ASN A 71 5.00 10.03 -3.21
N LEU A 72 4.95 9.05 -4.09
CA LEU A 72 5.92 8.83 -5.17
C LEU A 72 5.41 9.33 -6.53
N ALA A 73 4.20 9.90 -6.60
CA ALA A 73 3.66 10.51 -7.82
C ALA A 73 4.66 11.57 -8.34
N GLY A 74 5.01 11.45 -9.63
CA GLY A 74 6.04 12.26 -10.28
C GLY A 74 7.45 11.65 -10.29
N TYR A 75 7.68 10.56 -9.55
CA TYR A 75 8.93 9.78 -9.57
C TYR A 75 8.73 8.32 -9.96
N THR A 76 7.49 7.92 -10.25
CA THR A 76 7.11 6.61 -10.77
C THR A 76 6.97 6.68 -12.30
N MET A 77 7.17 5.53 -12.96
CA MET A 77 6.84 5.36 -14.38
C MET A 77 5.33 5.31 -14.64
N TYR A 78 4.53 5.22 -13.57
CA TYR A 78 3.08 5.06 -13.61
C TYR A 78 2.42 6.12 -12.71
N PRO A 79 2.26 7.37 -13.18
CA PRO A 79 1.80 8.49 -12.35
C PRO A 79 0.34 8.38 -11.90
N ASP A 80 -0.45 7.54 -12.56
CA ASP A 80 -1.87 7.30 -12.27
C ASP A 80 -2.11 6.13 -11.28
N GLU A 81 -1.03 5.51 -10.77
CA GLU A 81 -1.08 4.53 -9.67
C GLU A 81 -1.23 5.20 -8.31
#